data_AF-X1C789-F1
#
_entry.id   AF-X1C789-F1
#
_cell.length_a   1.000
_cell.length_b   1.000
_cell.length_c   1.000
_cell.angle_alpha   90.00
_cell.angle_beta   90.00
_cell.angle_gamma   90.00
#
_symmetry.space_group_name_H-M   'P 1'
#
loop_
_entity.id
_entity.type
_entity.pdbx_description
1 polymer ?
#
loop_
_entity_poly.entity_id
_entity_poly.type
_entity_poly.pdbx_seq_one_letter_code
_entity_poly.pdbx_strand_id
1 'polypeptide(L)'
;TRLPVIEDDVDDLEEELEDEDVDAPDVQLTGVIITPSIRMATLRQEGEKLSLVAFEGKPLEGNFGSWHVSRIDHREVTLSSGAGEEIQLKLEVHGVAIAEPPKPEPPAAEDEQGKKDQARQGEEQPLSRAEEIRQRIAERREELRRAAEEDEQGGQASYQQAIQTMMGKKRQEKSKNESDN
;
A
#
# COMPACT_ATOMS: atom_id res chain seq x y z
N THR A 1 -50.17 25.96 19.21
CA THR A 1 -48.79 26.17 19.70
C THR A 1 -47.84 26.02 18.53
N ARG A 2 -47.34 27.15 17.99
CA ARG A 2 -46.29 27.15 16.96
C ARG A 2 -44.94 26.95 17.66
N LEU A 3 -44.12 26.04 17.14
CA LEU A 3 -42.71 25.92 17.53
C LEU A 3 -41.93 27.11 16.95
N PRO A 4 -40.92 27.64 17.66
CA PRO A 4 -40.05 28.69 17.12
C PRO A 4 -39.18 28.11 16.00
N VAL A 5 -39.08 28.86 14.89
CA VAL A 5 -38.05 28.65 13.86
C VAL A 5 -36.77 29.25 14.44
N ILE A 6 -35.78 28.41 14.71
CA ILE A 6 -34.41 28.86 14.92
C ILE A 6 -33.93 29.19 13.52
N GLU A 7 -33.87 30.47 13.19
CA GLU A 7 -33.02 30.96 12.12
C GLU A 7 -31.60 30.70 12.61
N ASP A 8 -31.02 29.57 12.20
CA ASP A 8 -29.58 29.37 12.23
C ASP A 8 -29.00 30.37 11.24
N ASP A 9 -28.84 31.62 11.69
CA ASP A 9 -27.78 32.50 11.21
C ASP A 9 -26.46 31.80 11.52
N VAL A 10 -26.12 30.84 10.67
CA VAL A 10 -24.73 30.52 10.41
C VAL A 10 -24.17 31.73 9.67
N ASP A 11 -23.82 32.75 10.46
CA ASP A 11 -22.70 33.60 10.12
C ASP A 11 -21.55 32.64 9.78
N ASP A 12 -21.38 32.40 8.48
CA ASP A 12 -20.13 31.98 7.87
C ASP A 12 -19.14 33.09 8.22
N LEU A 13 -18.65 33.03 9.46
CA LEU A 13 -17.34 33.52 9.81
C LEU A 13 -16.37 32.65 9.01
N GLU A 14 -16.26 32.96 7.72
CA GLU A 14 -15.01 32.83 7.00
C GLU A 14 -14.03 33.63 7.86
N GLU A 15 -13.38 32.95 8.82
CA GLU A 15 -12.13 33.43 9.39
C GLU A 15 -11.26 33.64 8.16
N GLU A 16 -11.19 34.89 7.70
CA GLU A 16 -10.17 35.42 6.82
C GLU A 16 -8.88 35.20 7.59
N LEU A 17 -8.37 33.97 7.53
CA LEU A 17 -7.08 33.59 8.04
C LEU A 17 -6.15 34.48 7.26
N GLU A 18 -5.69 35.56 7.89
CA GLU A 18 -4.63 36.40 7.37
C GLU A 18 -3.49 35.44 7.03
N ASP A 19 -3.35 35.15 5.73
CA ASP A 19 -2.25 34.35 5.21
C ASP A 19 -0.99 35.11 5.62
N GLU A 20 -0.36 34.71 6.73
CA GLU A 20 0.96 35.21 7.05
C GLU A 20 1.84 34.83 5.85
N ASP A 21 2.28 35.86 5.12
CA ASP A 21 3.24 35.75 4.04
C ASP A 21 4.58 35.34 4.66
N VAL A 22 4.70 34.03 4.91
CA VAL A 22 5.91 33.37 5.36
C VAL A 22 6.76 33.09 4.12
N ASP A 23 8.05 33.41 4.21
CA ASP A 23 9.05 33.09 3.18
C ASP A 23 9.03 31.60 2.80
N ALA A 24 9.62 31.29 1.64
CA ALA A 24 9.68 29.93 1.13
C ALA A 24 10.27 28.93 2.16
N PRO A 25 9.60 27.79 2.39
CA PRO A 25 10.01 26.84 3.41
C PRO A 25 11.33 26.16 3.03
N ASP A 26 12.30 26.20 3.94
CA ASP A 26 13.58 25.49 3.79
C ASP A 26 13.44 24.02 4.18
N VAL A 27 12.86 23.23 3.27
CA VAL A 27 12.52 21.81 3.47
C VAL A 27 13.04 20.94 2.33
N GLN A 28 13.46 19.73 2.68
CA GLN A 28 13.96 18.73 1.75
C GLN A 28 12.93 17.60 1.55
N LEU A 29 12.72 17.19 0.28
CA LEU A 29 11.91 16.02 -0.05
C LEU A 29 12.67 14.73 0.27
N THR A 30 12.12 13.93 1.20
CA THR A 30 12.75 12.68 1.66
C THR A 30 12.05 11.41 1.15
N GLY A 31 10.79 11.53 0.75
CA GLY A 31 10.00 10.39 0.29
C GLY A 31 8.70 10.81 -0.36
N VAL A 32 8.20 9.95 -1.25
CA VAL A 32 6.94 10.11 -1.96
C VAL A 32 6.18 8.79 -1.95
N ILE A 33 4.89 8.85 -1.62
CA ILE A 33 3.97 7.71 -1.67
C ILE A 33 2.82 8.07 -2.60
N ILE A 34 2.69 7.31 -3.69
CA ILE A 34 1.61 7.44 -4.67
C ILE A 34 0.85 6.13 -4.70
N THR A 35 -0.42 6.17 -4.32
CA THR A 35 -1.37 5.06 -4.44
C THR A 35 -2.61 5.54 -5.22
N PRO A 36 -3.51 4.64 -5.66
CA PRO A 36 -4.74 5.06 -6.34
C PRO A 36 -5.63 5.99 -5.52
N SER A 37 -5.58 5.89 -4.19
CA SER A 37 -6.48 6.63 -3.30
C SER A 37 -5.82 7.87 -2.68
N ILE A 38 -4.49 7.87 -2.53
CA ILE A 38 -3.75 8.92 -1.82
C ILE A 38 -2.41 9.23 -2.48
N ARG A 39 -2.03 10.50 -2.44
CA ARG A 39 -0.71 11.02 -2.77
C ARG A 39 -0.19 11.82 -1.58
N MET A 40 0.96 11.46 -1.06
CA MET A 40 1.61 12.15 0.06
C MET A 40 3.12 12.20 -0.12
N ALA A 41 3.74 13.21 0.47
CA ALA A 41 5.17 13.41 0.51
C ALA A 41 5.64 13.51 1.96
N THR A 42 6.86 13.04 2.21
CA THR A 42 7.55 13.26 3.49
C THR A 42 8.61 14.33 3.30
N LEU A 43 8.44 15.45 3.98
CA LEU A 43 9.39 16.57 3.94
C LEU A 43 10.18 16.62 5.25
N ARG A 44 11.41 17.13 5.19
CA ARG A 44 12.27 17.32 6.35
C ARG A 44 12.79 18.75 6.36
N GLN A 45 12.58 19.45 7.46
CA GLN A 45 13.15 20.79 7.66
C GLN A 45 14.63 20.70 8.05
N GLU A 46 15.44 21.64 7.56
CA GLU A 46 16.84 21.72 7.96
C GLU A 46 16.95 21.98 9.48
N GLY A 47 17.77 21.20 10.18
CA GLY A 47 17.94 21.28 11.63
C GLY A 47 16.92 20.48 12.45
N GLU A 48 15.82 20.01 11.85
CA GLU A 48 14.86 19.14 12.53
C GLU A 48 15.14 17.64 12.32
N LYS A 49 14.87 16.85 13.35
CA LYS A 49 14.96 15.38 13.27
C LYS A 49 13.67 14.73 12.77
N LEU A 50 12.55 15.44 12.93
CA LEU A 50 11.24 14.93 12.56
C LEU A 50 11.00 15.24 11.08
N SER A 51 10.26 14.35 10.43
CA SER A 51 9.79 14.55 9.07
C SER A 51 8.30 14.83 9.12
N LEU A 52 7.86 15.83 8.39
CA LEU A 52 6.46 16.19 8.27
C LEU A 52 5.83 15.44 7.09
N VAL A 53 4.54 15.16 7.20
CA VAL A 53 3.77 14.51 6.15
C VAL A 53 2.91 15.57 5.47
N ALA A 54 2.99 15.64 4.15
CA ALA A 54 2.24 16.61 3.37
C ALA A 54 1.38 15.89 2.33
N PHE A 55 0.15 16.35 2.17
CA PHE A 55 -0.81 15.80 1.21
C PHE A 55 -1.06 16.80 0.09
N GLU A 56 -1.28 16.29 -1.12
CA GLU A 56 -1.61 17.12 -2.27
C GLU A 56 -2.91 17.93 -2.02
N GLY A 57 -2.85 19.23 -2.29
CA GLY A 57 -3.92 20.19 -2.05
C GLY A 57 -4.15 20.59 -0.59
N LYS A 58 -3.30 20.14 0.34
CA LYS A 58 -3.41 20.48 1.78
C LYS A 58 -2.31 21.45 2.20
N PRO A 59 -2.60 22.35 3.16
CA PRO A 59 -1.57 23.19 3.77
C PRO A 59 -0.51 22.32 4.44
N LEU A 60 0.72 22.83 4.47
CA LEU A 60 1.80 22.17 5.18
C LEU A 60 1.56 22.23 6.68
N GLU A 61 1.71 21.10 7.35
CA GLU A 61 1.64 21.06 8.81
C GLU A 61 2.87 21.75 9.42
N GLY A 62 2.66 22.73 10.30
CA GLY A 62 3.73 23.45 10.98
C GLY A 62 3.61 24.96 10.81
N ASN A 63 4.73 25.67 10.99
CA ASN A 63 4.81 27.12 10.85
C ASN A 63 5.26 27.50 9.43
N PHE A 64 4.46 27.13 8.44
CA PHE A 64 4.73 27.37 7.02
C PHE A 64 3.68 28.28 6.36
N GLY A 65 2.91 29.04 7.15
CA GLY A 65 1.93 30.01 6.64
C GLY A 65 0.97 29.41 5.61
N SER A 66 0.82 30.09 4.47
CA SER A 66 -0.06 29.71 3.36
C SER A 66 0.53 28.68 2.39
N TRP A 67 1.71 28.12 2.71
CA TRP A 67 2.34 27.11 1.86
C TRP A 67 1.59 25.79 1.89
N HIS A 68 1.29 25.27 0.70
CA HIS A 68 0.60 24.01 0.51
C HIS A 68 1.24 23.22 -0.62
N VAL A 69 0.96 21.91 -0.67
CA VAL A 69 1.43 21.07 -1.77
C VAL A 69 0.50 21.20 -2.96
N SER A 70 0.93 21.81 -4.06
CA SER A 70 0.12 21.88 -5.28
C SER A 70 0.12 20.56 -6.05
N ARG A 71 1.26 19.87 -6.10
CA ARG A 71 1.41 18.65 -6.90
C ARG A 71 2.45 17.69 -6.34
N ILE A 72 2.15 16.39 -6.42
CA ILE A 72 3.06 15.29 -6.04
C ILE A 72 3.30 14.35 -7.23
N ASP A 73 4.54 14.34 -7.73
CA ASP A 73 5.05 13.43 -8.75
C ASP A 73 6.02 12.41 -8.16
N HIS A 74 6.41 11.40 -8.96
CA HIS A 74 7.16 10.23 -8.48
C HIS A 74 8.48 10.54 -7.74
N ARG A 75 9.12 11.67 -8.05
CA ARG A 75 10.41 12.09 -7.47
C ARG A 75 10.48 13.58 -7.18
N GLU A 76 9.33 14.24 -7.22
CA GLU A 76 9.26 15.69 -7.20
C GLU A 76 7.97 16.15 -6.56
N VAL A 77 8.05 17.25 -5.83
CA VAL A 77 6.90 17.89 -5.21
C VAL A 77 6.96 19.38 -5.51
N THR A 78 5.82 19.95 -5.91
CA THR A 78 5.66 21.40 -6.06
C THR A 78 4.91 21.93 -4.85
N LEU A 79 5.48 22.90 -4.18
CA LEU A 79 4.80 23.68 -3.14
C LEU A 79 4.42 25.04 -3.72
N SER A 80 3.29 25.56 -3.28
CA SER A 80 2.80 26.88 -3.66
C SER A 80 2.38 27.68 -2.42
N SER A 81 2.65 28.99 -2.44
CA SER A 81 2.18 29.96 -1.46
C SER A 81 0.81 30.51 -1.87
N GLY A 82 0.05 31.06 -0.92
CA GLY A 82 -1.15 31.86 -1.20
C GLY A 82 -0.86 33.07 -2.09
N ALA A 83 0.37 33.60 -2.04
CA ALA A 83 0.84 34.71 -2.90
C ALA A 83 1.18 34.29 -4.35
N GLY A 84 1.11 32.99 -4.67
CA GLY A 84 1.40 32.47 -6.01
C GLY A 84 2.87 32.14 -6.28
N GLU A 85 3.73 32.19 -5.26
CA GLU A 85 5.10 31.68 -5.37
C GLU A 85 5.10 30.15 -5.43
N GLU A 86 5.99 29.57 -6.23
CA GLU A 86 6.14 28.11 -6.36
C GLU A 86 7.59 27.68 -6.13
N ILE A 87 7.78 26.58 -5.39
CA ILE A 87 9.08 25.92 -5.21
C ILE A 87 8.99 24.44 -5.56
N GLN A 88 9.99 23.95 -6.28
CA GLN A 88 10.06 22.57 -6.74
C GLN A 88 11.13 21.81 -5.97
N LEU A 89 10.72 20.80 -5.23
CA LEU A 89 11.59 19.96 -4.41
C LEU A 89 11.85 18.63 -5.10
N LYS A 90 13.11 18.22 -5.19
CA LYS A 90 13.52 16.95 -5.80
C LYS A 90 13.95 15.95 -4.75
N LEU A 91 13.57 14.69 -4.95
CA LEU A 91 13.94 13.60 -4.05
C LEU A 91 15.42 13.24 -4.26
N GLU A 92 16.23 13.47 -3.23
CA GLU A 92 17.63 13.07 -3.25
C GLU A 92 17.79 11.58 -2.93
N VAL A 93 18.55 10.86 -3.77
CA VAL A 93 18.80 9.43 -3.59
C VAL A 93 20.30 9.21 -3.38
N HIS A 94 20.69 8.91 -2.14
CA HIS A 94 22.05 8.50 -1.82
C HIS A 94 22.21 6.99 -2.09
N GLY A 95 22.49 6.63 -3.34
CA GLY A 95 22.84 5.25 -3.70
C GLY A 95 24.26 4.93 -3.24
N VAL A 96 24.40 4.20 -2.13
CA VAL A 96 25.71 3.62 -1.77
C VAL A 96 25.90 2.36 -2.62
N ALA A 97 26.94 2.34 -3.44
CA ALA A 97 27.32 1.14 -4.18
C ALA A 97 27.70 0.03 -3.18
N ILE A 98 26.84 -0.98 -3.06
CA ILE A 98 27.15 -2.18 -2.27
C ILE A 98 28.17 -2.97 -3.09
N ALA A 99 29.37 -3.17 -2.53
CA ALA A 99 30.40 -3.97 -3.17
C ALA A 99 29.88 -5.40 -3.42
N GLU A 100 30.12 -5.93 -4.62
CA GLU A 100 29.75 -7.29 -4.98
C GLU A 100 30.43 -8.28 -4.01
N PRO A 101 29.68 -9.22 -3.40
CA PRO A 101 30.29 -10.23 -2.53
C PRO A 101 31.34 -11.02 -3.33
N PRO A 102 32.50 -11.34 -2.72
CA PRO A 102 33.55 -12.06 -3.42
C PRO A 102 33.01 -13.38 -3.97
N LYS A 103 33.24 -13.62 -5.27
CA LYS A 103 32.81 -14.83 -5.95
C LYS A 103 33.41 -16.05 -5.22
N PRO A 104 32.60 -17.04 -4.79
CA PRO A 104 33.13 -18.21 -4.12
C PRO A 104 34.10 -18.94 -5.06
N GLU A 105 35.26 -19.32 -4.53
CA GLU A 105 36.27 -20.08 -5.27
C GLU A 105 35.65 -21.40 -5.75
N PRO A 106 35.88 -21.81 -7.01
CA PRO A 106 35.42 -23.10 -7.48
C PRO A 106 36.09 -24.20 -6.64
N PRO A 107 35.34 -25.24 -6.23
CA PRO A 107 35.94 -26.36 -5.52
C PRO A 107 37.03 -26.96 -6.40
N ALA A 108 38.22 -27.13 -5.83
CA ALA A 108 39.27 -27.91 -6.45
C ALA A 108 38.70 -29.30 -6.79
N ALA A 109 38.83 -29.71 -8.04
CA ALA A 109 38.56 -31.08 -8.43
C ALA A 109 39.60 -31.97 -7.76
N GLU A 110 39.26 -32.48 -6.57
CA GLU A 110 39.91 -33.68 -6.03
C GLU A 110 39.34 -34.88 -6.78
N ASP A 111 40.26 -35.67 -7.33
CA ASP A 111 40.02 -36.94 -8.02
C ASP A 111 39.04 -37.84 -7.26
N GLU A 112 37.82 -37.99 -7.78
CA GLU A 112 36.95 -39.09 -7.40
C GLU A 112 37.24 -40.31 -8.29
N GLN A 113 38.13 -41.18 -7.83
CA GLN A 113 38.06 -42.60 -8.21
C GLN A 113 38.54 -43.51 -7.07
N GLY A 114 37.71 -43.60 -6.03
CA GLY A 114 37.89 -44.54 -4.95
C GLY A 114 36.57 -44.88 -4.25
N LYS A 115 36.07 -46.08 -4.54
CA LYS A 115 35.05 -46.86 -3.80
C LYS A 115 33.57 -46.48 -3.96
N LYS A 116 32.95 -47.27 -4.84
CA LYS A 116 31.64 -47.90 -4.60
C LYS A 116 31.57 -48.49 -3.18
N ASP A 117 30.39 -48.31 -2.58
CA ASP A 117 29.72 -49.10 -1.52
C ASP A 117 29.36 -48.29 -0.27
N GLN A 118 28.10 -47.84 -0.24
CA GLN A 118 27.17 -48.19 0.84
C GLN A 118 25.76 -47.69 0.52
N ALA A 119 25.01 -48.51 -0.19
CA ALA A 119 23.59 -48.65 0.11
C ALA A 119 23.48 -49.66 1.26
N ARG A 120 23.15 -49.20 2.47
CA ARG A 120 22.24 -49.84 3.44
C ARG A 120 22.41 -49.30 4.88
N GLN A 121 21.25 -48.97 5.44
CA GLN A 121 20.87 -49.07 6.86
C GLN A 121 21.23 -47.91 7.81
N GLY A 122 20.20 -47.46 8.51
CA GLY A 122 20.21 -46.41 9.52
C GLY A 122 18.78 -46.14 9.98
N GLU A 123 18.21 -47.10 10.70
CA GLU A 123 16.97 -46.99 11.45
C GLU A 123 17.06 -45.85 12.50
N GLU A 124 15.91 -45.24 12.81
CA GLU A 124 15.64 -44.47 14.04
C GLU A 124 16.50 -43.21 14.27
N GLN A 125 16.33 -42.20 13.42
CA GLN A 125 16.62 -40.81 13.82
C GLN A 125 15.40 -40.23 14.56
N PRO A 126 15.57 -39.58 15.73
CA PRO A 126 14.47 -38.88 16.38
C PRO A 126 13.90 -37.85 15.42
N LEU A 127 12.57 -37.92 15.15
CA LEU A 127 11.78 -37.08 14.22
C LEU A 127 12.64 -36.08 13.46
N SER A 128 13.21 -36.51 12.34
CA SER A 128 14.06 -35.65 11.52
C SER A 128 13.25 -34.40 11.13
N ARG A 129 13.90 -33.23 11.04
CA ARG A 129 13.26 -31.96 10.64
C ARG A 129 12.38 -32.08 9.38
N ALA A 130 12.70 -33.05 8.52
CA ALA A 130 11.89 -33.40 7.35
C ALA A 130 10.49 -33.98 7.69
N GLU A 131 10.34 -34.76 8.76
CA GLU A 131 9.06 -35.30 9.22
C GLU A 131 8.21 -34.26 9.95
N GLU A 132 8.84 -33.37 10.73
CA GLU A 132 8.16 -32.24 11.36
C GLU A 132 7.53 -31.30 10.31
N ILE A 133 8.26 -31.03 9.22
CA ILE A 133 7.74 -30.28 8.08
C ILE A 133 6.54 -31.01 7.44
N ARG A 134 6.62 -32.34 7.26
CA ARG A 134 5.51 -33.14 6.71
C ARG A 134 4.27 -33.10 7.60
N GLN A 135 4.43 -33.19 8.92
CA GLN A 135 3.33 -33.07 9.87
C GLN A 135 2.69 -31.68 9.82
N ARG A 136 3.50 -30.60 9.86
CA ARG A 136 3.00 -29.22 9.78
C ARG A 136 2.26 -28.94 8.48
N ILE A 137 2.73 -29.50 7.35
CA ILE A 137 2.03 -29.37 6.05
C ILE A 137 0.71 -30.14 6.05
N ALA A 138 0.66 -31.35 6.62
CA ALA A 138 -0.56 -32.15 6.69
C ALA A 138 -1.65 -31.45 7.53
N GLU A 139 -1.26 -30.92 8.69
CA GLU A 139 -2.16 -30.18 9.58
C GLU A 139 -2.67 -28.89 8.91
N ARG A 140 -1.78 -28.11 8.30
CA ARG A 140 -2.15 -26.88 7.56
C ARG A 140 -3.09 -27.16 6.39
N ARG A 141 -2.94 -28.31 5.73
CA ARG A 141 -3.79 -28.72 4.62
C ARG A 141 -5.18 -29.17 5.09
N GLU A 142 -5.27 -29.81 6.24
CA GLU A 142 -6.55 -30.20 6.83
C GLU A 142 -7.31 -28.99 7.39
N GLU A 143 -6.60 -28.03 7.98
CA GLU A 143 -7.15 -26.72 8.37
C GLU A 143 -7.73 -25.99 7.15
N LEU A 144 -6.97 -25.90 6.05
CA LEU A 144 -7.45 -25.30 4.80
C LEU A 144 -8.64 -26.05 4.19
N ARG A 145 -8.69 -27.37 4.32
CA ARG A 145 -9.86 -28.16 3.86
C ARG A 145 -11.09 -27.86 4.70
N ARG A 146 -10.96 -27.77 6.04
CA ARG A 146 -12.08 -27.42 6.92
C ARG A 146 -12.58 -26.00 6.67
N ALA A 147 -11.67 -25.03 6.54
CA ALA A 147 -12.02 -23.66 6.18
C ALA A 147 -12.68 -23.59 4.80
N ALA A 148 -12.18 -24.36 3.82
CA ALA A 148 -12.82 -24.44 2.50
C ALA A 148 -14.23 -25.05 2.57
N GLU A 149 -14.49 -26.05 3.42
CA GLU A 149 -15.84 -26.61 3.58
C GLU A 149 -16.82 -25.63 4.27
N GLU A 150 -16.33 -24.81 5.21
CA GLU A 150 -17.08 -23.73 5.85
C GLU A 150 -17.37 -22.58 4.86
N ASP A 151 -16.38 -22.20 4.07
CA ASP A 151 -16.50 -21.19 3.01
C ASP A 151 -17.31 -21.72 1.80
N GLU A 152 -17.29 -23.02 1.50
CA GLU A 152 -18.07 -23.63 0.43
C GLU A 152 -19.56 -23.66 0.78
N GLN A 153 -19.95 -23.86 2.04
CA GLN A 153 -21.37 -23.80 2.45
C GLN A 153 -21.95 -22.37 2.36
N GLY A 154 -21.18 -21.35 2.75
CA GLY A 154 -21.58 -19.95 2.60
C GLY A 154 -21.44 -19.43 1.16
N GLY A 155 -20.39 -19.88 0.47
CA GLY A 155 -20.01 -19.44 -0.88
C GLY A 155 -20.82 -20.09 -1.99
N GLN A 156 -21.23 -21.37 -1.88
CA GLN A 156 -22.06 -22.01 -2.89
C GLN A 156 -23.48 -21.41 -2.93
N ALA A 157 -24.07 -21.07 -1.79
CA ALA A 157 -25.37 -20.40 -1.74
C ALA A 157 -25.30 -18.98 -2.34
N SER A 158 -24.25 -18.22 -2.02
CA SER A 158 -24.03 -16.88 -2.58
C SER A 158 -23.70 -16.93 -4.08
N TYR A 159 -22.91 -17.90 -4.53
CA TYR A 159 -22.55 -18.11 -5.93
C TYR A 159 -23.77 -18.51 -6.77
N GLN A 160 -24.63 -19.39 -6.25
CA GLN A 160 -25.89 -19.75 -6.91
C GLN A 160 -26.86 -18.56 -6.99
N GLN A 161 -26.97 -17.75 -5.93
CA GLN A 161 -27.79 -16.53 -5.95
C GLN A 161 -27.24 -15.47 -6.93
N ALA A 162 -25.92 -15.31 -6.99
CA ALA A 162 -25.29 -14.40 -7.95
C ALA A 162 -25.56 -14.85 -9.41
N ILE A 163 -25.47 -16.15 -9.70
CA ILE A 163 -25.77 -16.70 -11.03
C ILE A 163 -27.24 -16.50 -11.39
N GLN A 164 -28.17 -16.76 -10.47
CA GLN A 164 -29.60 -16.55 -10.72
C GLN A 164 -29.94 -15.07 -10.96
N THR A 165 -29.33 -14.17 -10.20
CA THR A 165 -29.52 -12.72 -10.37
C THR A 165 -29.02 -12.25 -11.73
N MET A 166 -27.85 -12.75 -12.15
CA MET A 166 -27.28 -12.44 -13.47
C MET A 166 -28.13 -13.00 -14.62
N MET A 167 -28.68 -14.21 -14.50
CA MET A 167 -29.60 -14.77 -15.50
C MET A 167 -30.93 -14.04 -15.57
N GLY A 168 -31.49 -13.61 -14.43
CA GLY A 168 -32.72 -12.83 -14.37
C GLY A 168 -32.57 -11.47 -15.04
N LYS A 169 -31.48 -10.76 -14.73
CA LYS A 169 -31.16 -9.46 -15.31
C LYS A 169 -30.95 -9.54 -16.83
N LYS A 170 -30.25 -10.57 -17.30
CA LYS A 170 -30.04 -10.82 -18.74
C LYS A 170 -31.34 -11.14 -19.50
N ARG A 171 -32.31 -11.80 -18.85
CA ARG A 171 -33.65 -12.02 -19.45
C ARG A 171 -34.46 -10.72 -19.54
N GLN A 172 -34.41 -9.88 -18.51
CA GLN A 172 -35.09 -8.57 -18.53
C GLN A 172 -34.49 -7.62 -19.57
N GLU A 173 -33.17 -7.58 -19.72
CA GLU A 173 -32.50 -6.80 -20.76
C GLU A 173 -32.89 -7.28 -22.16
N LYS A 174 -32.99 -8.60 -22.36
CA LYS A 174 -33.44 -9.15 -23.64
C LYS A 174 -34.90 -8.79 -23.96
N SER A 175 -35.82 -8.91 -23.00
CA SER A 175 -37.23 -8.54 -23.21
C SER A 175 -37.43 -7.04 -23.43
N LYS A 176 -36.60 -6.20 -22.80
CA LYS A 176 -36.65 -4.74 -22.99
C LYS A 176 -36.17 -4.34 -24.39
N ASN A 177 -35.20 -5.07 -24.95
CA ASN A 177 -34.72 -4.85 -26.32
C ASN A 177 -35.69 -5.35 -27.40
N GLU A 178 -36.56 -6.33 -27.09
CA GLU A 178 -37.54 -6.89 -28.02
C GLU A 178 -38.87 -6.12 -28.04
N SER A 179 -39.10 -5.22 -27.07
CA SER A 179 -40.31 -4.39 -27.01
C SER A 179 -40.15 -3.01 -27.68
N ASP A 180 -38.95 -2.70 -28.16
CA ASP A 180 -38.55 -1.42 -28.76
C ASP A 180 -38.27 -1.56 -30.28
N ASN A 181 -38.73 -2.64 -30.92
CA ASN A 181 -38.67 -2.87 -32.37
C ASN A 181 -39.99 -3.45 -32.89
#